data_AF-W5RWN0-F1
#
_entry.id   AF-W5RWN0-F1
#
_cell.length_a   1.000
_cell.length_b   1.000
_cell.length_c   1.000
_cell.angle_alpha   90.00
_cell.angle_beta   90.00
_cell.angle_gamma   90.00
#
_symmetry.space_group_name_H-M   'P 1'
#
loop_
_entity.id
_entity.type
_entity.pdbx_description
1 polymer ?
#
loop_
_entity_poly.entity_id
_entity_poly.type
_entity_poly.pdbx_seq_one_letter_code
_entity_poly.pdbx_strand_id
1 'polypeptide(L)'
;LGVKFLRVVNVHDEVPKVPGILFNEKFKIMRKWIDKLPWSYSHVGVELALDHTHSPFLKPTNDLSCFHNLEALLHLLDGYHGPEQRFHLSSGRDPAMVNKSCDFLKEHYLVP
;
A
#
# COMPACT_ATOMS: atom_id res chain seq x y z
N LEU A 1 24.90 7.73 -11.52
CA LEU A 1 23.48 7.61 -11.92
C LEU A 1 22.63 8.10 -10.75
N GLY A 2 22.18 9.36 -10.77
CA GLY A 2 21.48 10.02 -9.66
C GLY A 2 19.98 9.69 -9.56
N VAL A 3 19.60 8.42 -9.74
CA VAL A 3 18.19 7.99 -9.74
C VAL A 3 17.69 7.81 -8.30
N LYS A 4 16.47 8.26 -8.02
CA LYS A 4 15.80 8.10 -6.71
C LYS A 4 14.49 7.35 -6.91
N PHE A 5 14.18 6.45 -5.98
CA PHE A 5 12.96 5.63 -5.99
C PHE A 5 12.24 5.80 -4.66
N LEU A 6 10.94 6.06 -4.73
CA LEU A 6 10.03 6.05 -3.59
C LEU A 6 8.94 5.01 -3.86
N ARG A 7 8.74 4.10 -2.92
CA ARG A 7 7.68 3.09 -2.97
C ARG A 7 6.61 3.49 -1.97
N VAL A 8 5.41 3.78 -2.45
CA VAL A 8 4.26 4.03 -1.59
C VAL A 8 3.50 2.72 -1.47
N VAL A 9 3.26 2.26 -0.25
CA VAL A 9 2.61 0.97 0.00
C VAL A 9 1.49 1.13 1.02
N ASN A 10 0.42 0.38 0.84
CA ASN A 10 -0.56 0.14 1.90
C ASN A 10 -0.03 -1.06 2.73
N VAL A 11 0.09 -0.93 4.05
CA VAL A 11 0.71 -1.98 4.90
C VAL A 11 -0.05 -3.32 4.86
N HIS A 12 -1.33 -3.27 4.50
CA HIS A 12 -2.21 -4.44 4.35
C HIS A 12 -2.21 -5.02 2.93
N ASP A 13 -1.50 -4.40 1.99
CA ASP A 13 -1.34 -4.92 0.64
C ASP A 13 -0.19 -5.94 0.57
N GLU A 14 -0.52 -7.16 0.14
CA GLU A 14 0.43 -8.27 0.03
C GLU A 14 1.08 -8.34 -1.36
N VAL A 15 0.55 -7.63 -2.37
CA VAL A 15 1.08 -7.65 -3.74
C VAL A 15 2.51 -7.13 -3.82
N PRO A 16 2.89 -6.01 -3.16
CA PRO A 16 4.28 -5.55 -3.17
C PRO A 16 5.25 -6.53 -2.51
N LYS A 17 4.77 -7.44 -1.65
CA LYS A 17 5.62 -8.37 -0.91
C LYS A 17 5.92 -9.64 -1.72
N VAL A 18 5.23 -9.88 -2.84
CA VAL A 18 5.56 -10.97 -3.78
C VAL A 18 6.52 -10.46 -4.86
N PRO A 19 7.49 -11.27 -5.33
CA PRO A 19 7.71 -12.69 -5.00
C PRO A 19 8.43 -12.93 -3.66
N GLY A 20 8.87 -11.88 -2.96
CA GLY A 20 9.61 -11.96 -1.69
C GLY A 20 9.03 -12.96 -0.67
N ILE A 21 7.73 -12.92 -0.38
CA ILE A 21 7.07 -13.90 0.52
C ILE A 21 7.26 -15.35 0.04
N LEU A 22 6.96 -15.61 -1.24
CA LEU A 22 7.03 -16.94 -1.84
C LEU A 22 8.46 -17.54 -1.81
N PHE A 23 9.47 -16.69 -2.03
CA PHE A 23 10.88 -17.11 -2.09
C PHE A 23 11.61 -17.00 -0.74
N ASN A 24 11.17 -16.15 0.20
CA ASN A 24 11.90 -15.87 1.44
C ASN A 24 11.35 -16.65 2.65
N GLU A 25 10.07 -17.07 2.65
CA GLU A 25 9.51 -17.88 3.73
C GLU A 25 10.01 -19.33 3.72
N LYS A 26 10.08 -19.96 2.54
CA LYS A 26 10.57 -21.34 2.41
C LYS A 26 12.09 -21.48 2.63
N PHE A 27 12.82 -20.37 2.55
CA PHE A 27 14.28 -20.39 2.46
C PHE A 27 14.99 -19.46 3.45
N LYS A 28 14.40 -19.18 4.62
CA LYS A 28 15.05 -18.39 5.69
C LYS A 28 16.47 -18.89 6.02
N ILE A 29 16.70 -20.20 5.93
CA ILE A 29 18.00 -20.86 6.20
C ILE A 29 19.00 -20.65 5.04
N MET A 30 18.53 -20.35 3.83
CA MET A 30 19.32 -20.31 2.59
C MET A 30 19.46 -18.90 1.98
N ARG A 31 18.97 -17.86 2.69
CA ARG A 31 18.94 -16.45 2.27
C ARG A 31 20.29 -15.96 1.70
N LYS A 32 21.38 -16.29 2.39
CA LYS A 32 22.77 -15.92 2.02
C LYS A 32 23.26 -16.53 0.70
N TRP A 33 22.66 -17.64 0.25
CA TRP A 33 22.96 -18.30 -1.02
C TRP A 33 22.03 -17.85 -2.14
N ILE A 34 20.76 -17.57 -1.81
CA ILE A 34 19.74 -17.09 -2.77
C ILE A 34 20.03 -15.66 -3.22
N ASP A 35 20.51 -14.80 -2.32
CA ASP A 35 20.94 -13.43 -2.65
C ASP A 35 22.10 -13.38 -3.67
N LYS A 36 22.80 -14.51 -3.88
CA LYS A 36 23.86 -14.66 -4.89
C LYS A 36 23.37 -15.21 -6.24
N LEU A 37 22.10 -15.63 -6.33
CA LEU A 37 21.52 -16.12 -7.58
C LEU A 37 20.99 -14.95 -8.41
N PRO A 38 21.14 -14.98 -9.75
CA PRO A 38 20.68 -13.90 -10.64
C PRO A 38 19.16 -13.69 -10.66
N TRP A 39 18.40 -14.52 -9.93
CA TRP A 39 16.94 -14.47 -9.81
C TRP A 39 16.48 -13.87 -8.46
N SER A 40 17.38 -13.29 -7.66
CA SER A 40 17.04 -12.69 -6.37
C SER A 40 16.23 -11.40 -6.57
N TYR A 41 15.02 -11.36 -6.02
CA TYR A 41 14.22 -10.13 -5.95
C TYR A 41 14.68 -9.27 -4.77
N SER A 42 14.89 -7.98 -5.00
CA SER A 42 15.27 -7.02 -3.96
C SER A 42 14.56 -5.69 -4.20
N HIS A 43 13.96 -5.17 -3.14
CA HIS A 43 13.34 -3.86 -3.17
C HIS A 43 14.40 -2.75 -3.25
N VAL A 44 14.19 -1.78 -4.14
CA VAL A 44 15.07 -0.61 -4.32
C VAL A 44 14.34 0.67 -3.94
N GLY A 45 15.06 1.63 -3.35
CA GLY A 45 14.49 2.91 -2.92
C GLY A 45 13.98 2.94 -1.49
N VAL A 46 13.40 4.08 -1.13
CA VAL A 46 12.79 4.34 0.18
C VAL A 46 11.32 3.95 0.15
N GLU A 47 10.81 3.41 1.25
CA GLU A 47 9.41 3.05 1.40
C GLU A 47 8.66 4.09 2.22
N LEU A 48 7.49 4.48 1.74
CA LEU A 48 6.47 5.23 2.46
C LEU A 48 5.31 4.28 2.73
N ALA A 49 5.27 3.76 3.96
CA ALA A 49 4.21 2.89 4.42
C ALA A 49 3.01 3.71 4.89
N LEU A 50 1.83 3.41 4.32
CA LEU A 50 0.56 4.01 4.64
C LEU A 50 -0.38 2.96 5.21
N ASP A 51 -1.16 3.33 6.23
CA ASP A 51 -2.17 2.45 6.81
C ASP A 51 -3.57 2.97 6.46
N HIS A 52 -4.33 2.17 5.71
CA HIS A 52 -5.67 2.56 5.28
C HIS A 52 -6.66 2.69 6.44
N THR A 53 -6.39 2.05 7.58
CA THR A 53 -7.24 2.11 8.77
C THR A 53 -7.21 3.47 9.45
N HIS A 54 -6.22 4.32 9.15
CA HIS A 54 -6.16 5.70 9.64
C HIS A 54 -7.12 6.64 8.91
N SER A 55 -7.64 6.25 7.74
CA SER A 55 -8.61 7.06 7.00
C SER A 55 -9.99 7.00 7.66
N PRO A 56 -10.61 8.15 8.01
CA PRO A 56 -11.98 8.17 8.51
C PRO A 56 -13.03 7.87 7.43
N PHE A 57 -12.64 7.83 6.15
CA PHE A 57 -13.52 7.64 5.01
C PHE A 57 -13.69 6.17 4.62
N LEU A 58 -12.65 5.36 4.81
CA LEU A 58 -12.62 3.96 4.37
C LEU A 58 -13.29 3.05 5.39
N LYS A 59 -13.99 2.02 4.92
CA LYS A 59 -14.62 1.03 5.80
C LYS A 59 -13.62 -0.08 6.16
N PRO A 60 -13.70 -0.66 7.38
CA PRO A 60 -13.00 -1.91 7.67
C PRO A 60 -13.45 -2.99 6.67
N THR A 61 -12.49 -3.66 6.05
CA THR A 61 -12.75 -4.72 5.07
C THR A 61 -11.64 -5.76 5.12
N ASN A 62 -11.95 -6.98 4.68
CA ASN A 62 -10.97 -8.05 4.44
C ASN A 62 -10.81 -8.34 2.94
N ASP A 63 -11.39 -7.49 2.08
CA ASP A 63 -11.28 -7.63 0.64
C ASP A 63 -9.90 -7.18 0.15
N LEU A 64 -9.09 -8.13 -0.33
CA LEU A 64 -7.75 -7.88 -0.84
C LEU A 64 -7.74 -6.94 -2.05
N SER A 65 -8.84 -6.89 -2.82
CA SER A 65 -8.96 -5.96 -3.95
C SER A 65 -8.97 -4.50 -3.49
N CYS A 66 -9.52 -4.24 -2.30
CA CYS A 66 -9.53 -2.91 -1.68
C CYS A 66 -8.11 -2.51 -1.24
N PHE A 67 -7.31 -3.46 -0.73
CA PHE A 67 -5.95 -3.17 -0.25
C PHE A 67 -5.01 -2.80 -1.39
N HIS A 68 -5.19 -3.43 -2.56
CA HIS A 68 -4.42 -3.19 -3.77
C HIS A 68 -5.10 -2.19 -4.74
N ASN A 69 -5.89 -1.25 -4.21
CA ASN A 69 -6.53 -0.22 -5.01
C ASN A 69 -5.66 1.04 -5.13
N LEU A 70 -5.33 1.44 -6.36
CA LEU A 70 -4.58 2.66 -6.65
C LEU A 70 -5.28 3.93 -6.14
N GLU A 71 -6.59 4.04 -6.32
CA GLU A 71 -7.35 5.23 -5.90
C GLU A 71 -7.38 5.34 -4.36
N ALA A 72 -7.38 4.19 -3.67
CA ALA A 72 -7.19 4.14 -2.22
C ALA A 72 -5.78 4.57 -1.81
N LEU A 73 -4.73 4.11 -2.50
CA LEU A 73 -3.35 4.52 -2.19
C LEU A 73 -3.15 6.04 -2.36
N LEU A 74 -3.72 6.62 -3.42
CA LEU A 74 -3.71 8.08 -3.64
C LEU A 74 -4.50 8.84 -2.57
N HIS A 75 -5.65 8.30 -2.14
CA HIS A 75 -6.43 8.83 -1.02
C HIS A 75 -5.60 8.85 0.27
N LEU A 76 -4.86 7.78 0.55
CA LEU A 76 -4.00 7.71 1.72
C LEU A 76 -2.83 8.66 1.64
N LEU A 77 -2.22 8.81 0.46
CA LEU A 77 -1.11 9.72 0.25
C LEU A 77 -1.54 11.18 0.46
N ASP A 78 -2.72 11.56 -0.05
CA ASP A 78 -3.27 12.91 0.16
C ASP A 78 -3.62 13.20 1.62
N GLY A 79 -3.99 12.17 2.38
CA GLY A 79 -4.33 12.29 3.79
C GLY A 79 -3.16 12.10 4.76
N TYR A 80 -1.97 11.75 4.28
CA TYR A 80 -0.82 11.43 5.11
C TYR A 80 -0.01 12.67 5.48
N HIS A 81 0.18 12.87 6.79
CA HIS A 81 0.96 14.00 7.33
C HIS A 81 2.09 13.56 8.26
N GLY A 82 2.26 12.26 8.48
CA GLY A 82 3.30 11.68 9.35
C GLY A 82 2.77 10.62 10.33
N PRO A 83 3.66 9.88 11.02
CA PRO A 83 3.32 8.70 11.83
C PRO A 83 2.35 8.94 13.00
N GLU A 84 2.23 10.18 13.46
CA GLU A 84 1.37 10.57 14.60
C GLU A 84 0.47 11.76 14.26
N GLN A 85 0.40 12.11 12.97
CA GLN A 85 -0.42 13.22 12.52
C GLN A 85 -1.81 12.72 12.13
N ARG A 86 -2.80 13.56 12.41
CA ARG A 86 -4.18 13.27 12.05
C ARG A 86 -4.33 13.19 10.54
N PHE A 87 -5.03 12.15 10.08
CA PHE A 87 -5.46 12.03 8.69
C PHE A 87 -6.39 13.19 8.30
N HIS A 88 -6.03 13.93 7.26
CA HIS A 88 -6.89 14.93 6.64
C HIS A 88 -6.46 15.19 5.20
N LEU A 89 -7.42 15.27 4.28
CA LEU A 89 -7.15 15.46 2.85
C LEU A 89 -6.62 16.87 2.59
N SER A 90 -5.45 16.96 1.96
CA SER A 90 -4.74 18.22 1.76
C SER A 90 -5.07 18.92 0.44
N SER A 91 -5.42 18.14 -0.59
CA SER A 91 -5.63 18.65 -1.95
C SER A 91 -7.09 18.86 -2.33
N GLY A 92 -8.03 18.52 -1.44
CA GLY A 92 -9.47 18.54 -1.75
C GLY A 92 -9.90 17.40 -2.68
N ARG A 93 -9.10 16.33 -2.78
CA ARG A 93 -9.42 15.11 -3.54
C ARG A 93 -10.74 14.51 -3.05
N ASP A 94 -11.60 14.14 -3.99
CA ASP A 94 -12.89 13.52 -3.69
C ASP A 94 -12.71 12.07 -3.19
N PRO A 95 -13.13 11.72 -1.96
CA PRO A 95 -13.10 10.35 -1.46
C PRO A 95 -13.87 9.35 -2.33
N ALA A 96 -14.86 9.80 -3.10
CA ALA A 96 -15.64 8.95 -3.99
C ALA A 96 -14.78 8.23 -5.05
N MET A 97 -13.62 8.79 -5.40
CA MET A 97 -12.70 8.17 -6.36
C MET A 97 -12.21 6.79 -5.92
N VAL A 98 -12.17 6.53 -4.61
CA VAL A 98 -11.78 5.23 -4.06
C VAL A 98 -12.66 4.11 -4.63
N ASN A 99 -13.95 4.37 -4.87
CA ASN A 99 -14.89 3.34 -5.27
C ASN A 99 -14.84 2.94 -6.76
N LYS A 100 -13.93 3.52 -7.54
CA LYS A 100 -13.86 3.31 -9.00
C LYS A 100 -13.68 1.86 -9.43
N SER A 101 -13.02 1.04 -8.61
CA SER A 101 -12.72 -0.38 -8.93
C SER A 101 -12.97 -1.35 -7.77
N CYS A 102 -13.41 -0.88 -6.61
CA CYS A 102 -13.77 -1.70 -5.46
C CYS A 102 -14.74 -0.93 -4.57
N ASP A 103 -15.40 -1.60 -3.63
CA ASP A 103 -16.32 -0.96 -2.70
C ASP A 103 -15.65 -0.78 -1.33
N PHE A 104 -14.92 0.34 -1.16
CA PHE A 104 -14.03 0.55 0.00
C PHE A 104 -14.38 1.80 0.81
N LEU A 105 -15.13 2.74 0.23
CA LEU A 105 -15.67 3.87 0.96
C LEU A 105 -16.77 3.40 1.93
N LYS A 106 -16.95 4.10 3.05
CA LYS A 106 -18.06 3.79 3.98
C LYS A 106 -19.42 4.00 3.32
N GLU A 107 -20.35 3.10 3.62
CA GLU A 107 -21.70 3.07 3.05
C GLU A 107 -22.47 4.40 3.17
N HIS A 108 -22.28 5.14 4.26
CA HIS A 108 -23.02 6.39 4.50
C HIS A 108 -22.67 7.51 3.50
N TYR A 109 -21.62 7.36 2.70
CA TYR A 109 -21.30 8.27 1.60
C TYR A 109 -22.12 8.01 0.33
N LEU A 110 -22.84 6.88 0.24
CA LEU A 110 -23.76 6.54 -0.86
C LEU A 110 -23.11 6.59 -2.25
N VAL A 111 -21.82 6.24 -2.34
CA VAL A 111 -21.08 6.13 -3.61
C VAL A 111 -21.12 4.66 -4.06
N PRO A 112 -21.55 4.37 -5.30
CA PRO A 112 -21.64 3.00 -5.80
C PRO A 112 -20.27 2.37 -6.03
#